data_AF-A0A1X2G364-F1
#
_entry.id   AF-A0A1X2G364-F1
#
_cell.length_a   1.000
_cell.length_b   1.000
_cell.length_c   1.000
_cell.angle_alpha   90.00
_cell.angle_beta   90.00
_cell.angle_gamma   90.00
#
_symmetry.space_group_name_H-M   'P 1'
#
loop_
_entity.id
_entity.type
_entity.pdbx_description
1 polymer ?
#
loop_
_entity_poly.entity_id
_entity_poly.type
_entity_poly.pdbx_seq_one_letter_code
_entity_poly.pdbx_strand_id
1 'polypeptide(L)'
;MLQTNYPSVRPPLPGISAGAEHIRDMLDNLHHLPIKQQRFVLRSLIENFPMEPHVWILAIELEKNDNKNDAAQDMLLDALGNHPTDEYLLYLRDHP
;
A
#
# COMPACT_ATOMS: atom_id res chain seq x y z
N MET A 1 -4.69 -21.51 -21.93
CA MET A 1 -3.68 -20.54 -21.48
C MET A 1 -4.42 -19.26 -21.12
N LEU A 2 -4.69 -19.01 -19.84
CA LEU A 2 -5.37 -17.79 -19.41
C LEU A 2 -4.29 -16.73 -19.15
N GLN A 3 -4.13 -15.80 -20.09
CA GLN A 3 -3.39 -14.57 -19.84
C GLN A 3 -4.27 -13.66 -18.99
N THR A 4 -4.00 -13.58 -17.69
CA THR A 4 -4.56 -12.54 -16.83
C THR A 4 -3.87 -11.22 -17.17
N ASN A 5 -4.47 -10.48 -18.09
CA ASN A 5 -4.19 -9.05 -18.27
C ASN A 5 -4.76 -8.33 -17.05
N TYR A 6 -3.91 -8.07 -16.05
CA TYR A 6 -4.27 -7.14 -14.98
C TYR A 6 -4.35 -5.73 -15.57
N PRO A 7 -5.44 -4.98 -15.32
CA PRO A 7 -5.54 -3.61 -15.81
C PRO A 7 -4.44 -2.75 -15.17
N SER A 8 -3.63 -2.07 -15.98
CA SER A 8 -2.57 -1.14 -15.53
C SER A 8 -3.10 0.09 -14.79
N VAL A 9 -4.42 0.27 -14.75
CA VAL A 9 -5.10 1.35 -14.02
C VAL A 9 -5.99 0.70 -12.98
N ARG A 10 -5.73 0.97 -11.70
CA ARG A 10 -6.53 0.45 -10.59
C ARG A 10 -7.99 0.89 -10.79
N PRO A 11 -8.98 -0.04 -10.68
CA PRO A 11 -10.37 0.33 -10.81
C PRO A 11 -10.76 1.33 -9.69
N PRO A 12 -11.55 2.37 -10.00
CA PRO A 12 -12.06 3.26 -8.98
C PRO A 12 -12.97 2.47 -8.03
N LEU A 13 -12.67 2.50 -6.73
CA LEU A 13 -13.48 1.79 -5.74
C LEU A 13 -14.88 2.45 -5.68
N PRO A 14 -15.97 1.68 -5.70
CA PRO A 14 -17.30 2.24 -5.53
C PRO A 14 -17.52 2.72 -4.09
N GLY A 15 -17.96 3.97 -3.90
CA GLY A 15 -18.46 4.48 -2.61
C GLY A 15 -17.48 5.29 -1.76
N ILE A 16 -16.46 5.92 -2.34
CA ILE A 16 -15.43 6.63 -1.58
C ILE A 16 -15.97 7.93 -0.96
N SER A 17 -15.85 8.04 0.37
CA SER A 17 -16.07 9.31 1.09
C SER A 17 -15.01 10.35 0.67
N ALA A 18 -15.32 11.64 0.72
CA ALA A 18 -14.37 12.70 0.35
C ALA A 18 -12.99 12.58 1.05
N GLY A 19 -12.93 11.96 2.23
CA GLY A 19 -11.68 11.67 2.94
C GLY A 19 -10.79 10.64 2.25
N ALA A 20 -11.36 9.62 1.61
CA ALA A 20 -10.57 8.60 0.92
C ALA A 20 -10.13 9.02 -0.50
N GLU A 21 -10.82 9.98 -1.14
CA GLU A 21 -10.28 10.70 -2.30
C GLU A 21 -9.11 11.60 -1.90
N HIS A 22 -9.21 12.30 -0.75
CA HIS A 22 -8.09 13.10 -0.25
C HIS A 22 -6.85 12.24 0.07
N ILE A 23 -7.04 11.09 0.69
CA ILE A 23 -5.95 10.14 0.94
C ILE A 23 -5.37 9.65 -0.39
N ARG A 24 -6.19 9.34 -1.40
CA ARG A 24 -5.71 8.98 -2.74
C ARG A 24 -4.85 10.07 -3.35
N ASP A 25 -5.34 11.30 -3.40
CA ASP A 25 -4.60 12.43 -3.96
C ASP A 25 -3.28 12.66 -3.21
N MET A 26 -3.28 12.52 -1.88
CA MET A 26 -2.06 12.60 -1.08
C MET A 26 -1.07 11.48 -1.41
N LEU A 27 -1.54 10.25 -1.56
CA LEU A 27 -0.72 9.08 -1.88
C LEU A 27 -0.14 9.19 -3.30
N ASP A 28 -0.92 9.70 -4.26
CA ASP A 28 -0.45 9.93 -5.63
C ASP A 28 0.66 10.99 -5.67
N ASN A 29 0.61 12.01 -4.81
CA ASN A 29 1.67 13.04 -4.74
C ASN A 29 2.89 12.62 -3.89
N LEU A 30 2.80 11.51 -3.16
CA LEU A 30 3.81 11.10 -2.18
C LEU A 30 5.18 10.85 -2.82
N HIS A 31 5.21 10.33 -4.04
CA HIS A 31 6.44 9.96 -4.75
C HIS A 31 7.34 11.17 -5.07
N HIS A 32 6.82 12.40 -5.04
CA HIS A 32 7.60 13.62 -5.20
C HIS A 32 8.38 14.03 -3.94
N LEU A 33 8.05 13.46 -2.78
CA LEU A 33 8.73 13.78 -1.52
C LEU A 33 10.01 12.94 -1.37
N PRO A 34 11.01 13.41 -0.59
CA PRO A 34 12.12 12.56 -0.19
C PRO A 34 11.64 11.32 0.57
N ILE A 35 12.30 10.18 0.37
CA ILE A 35 11.94 8.87 0.98
C ILE A 35 11.69 8.97 2.50
N LYS A 36 12.49 9.77 3.23
CA LYS A 36 12.29 9.97 4.68
C LYS A 36 10.94 10.60 5.01
N GLN A 37 10.48 11.55 4.21
CA GLN A 37 9.17 12.19 4.37
C GLN A 37 8.05 11.26 3.93
N GLN A 38 8.24 10.51 2.84
CA GLN A 38 7.27 9.50 2.41
C GLN A 38 6.98 8.50 3.53
N ARG A 39 8.05 7.98 4.14
CA ARG A 39 8.00 7.02 5.24
C ARG A 39 7.30 7.59 6.48
N PHE A 40 7.56 8.86 6.81
CA PHE A 40 6.88 9.55 7.91
C PHE A 40 5.36 9.66 7.66
N VAL A 41 4.97 10.08 6.46
CA VAL A 41 3.56 10.23 6.08
C VAL A 41 2.85 8.89 6.09
N LEU A 42 3.43 7.85 5.46
CA LEU A 42 2.82 6.52 5.40
C LEU A 42 2.63 5.91 6.79
N ARG A 43 3.61 6.07 7.67
CA ARG A 43 3.48 5.62 9.06
C ARG A 43 2.30 6.32 9.76
N SER A 44 2.18 7.64 9.62
CA SER A 44 1.05 8.38 10.17
C SER A 44 -0.28 7.91 9.59
N LEU A 45 -0.34 7.61 8.28
CA LEU A 45 -1.55 7.12 7.64
C LEU A 45 -1.92 5.72 8.12
N ILE A 46 -0.96 4.82 8.34
CA ILE A 46 -1.21 3.49 8.93
C ILE A 46 -1.78 3.63 10.35
N GLU A 47 -1.21 4.51 11.16
CA GLU A 47 -1.68 4.75 12.54
C GLU A 47 -3.11 5.29 12.59
N ASN A 48 -3.53 6.11 11.62
CA ASN A 48 -4.86 6.73 11.58
C ASN A 48 -5.90 5.96 10.76
N PHE A 49 -5.47 5.24 9.74
CA PHE A 49 -6.31 4.52 8.79
C PHE A 49 -5.81 3.08 8.57
N PRO A 50 -5.69 2.26 9.63
CA PRO A 50 -5.13 0.90 9.52
C PRO A 50 -5.99 -0.03 8.66
N MET A 51 -7.28 0.30 8.47
CA MET A 51 -8.23 -0.47 7.67
C MET A 51 -8.14 -0.17 6.17
N GLU A 52 -7.23 0.70 5.73
CA GLU A 52 -7.01 1.01 4.32
C GLU A 52 -5.82 0.22 3.76
N PRO A 53 -6.04 -0.91 3.06
CA PRO A 53 -4.95 -1.79 2.60
C PRO A 53 -3.97 -1.07 1.66
N HIS A 54 -4.43 -0.06 0.91
CA HIS A 54 -3.57 0.74 0.03
C HIS A 54 -2.43 1.46 0.76
N VAL A 55 -2.66 1.93 1.98
CA VAL A 55 -1.61 2.62 2.75
C VAL A 55 -0.48 1.64 3.09
N TRP A 56 -0.86 0.41 3.48
CA TRP A 56 0.09 -0.66 3.78
C TRP A 56 0.89 -1.06 2.55
N ILE A 57 0.22 -1.26 1.41
CA ILE A 57 0.85 -1.66 0.15
C ILE A 57 1.93 -0.66 -0.24
N LEU A 58 1.62 0.64 -0.21
CA LEU A 58 2.58 1.68 -0.56
C LEU A 58 3.76 1.76 0.43
N ALA A 59 3.53 1.50 1.72
CA ALA A 59 4.60 1.42 2.71
C ALA A 59 5.54 0.23 2.45
N ILE A 60 4.99 -0.94 2.14
CA ILE A 60 5.75 -2.14 1.82
C ILE A 60 6.59 -1.93 0.55
N GLU A 61 5.97 -1.37 -0.51
CA GLU A 61 6.66 -1.05 -1.76
C GLU A 61 7.76 0.00 -1.57
N LEU A 62 7.53 1.03 -0.73
CA LEU A 62 8.54 2.03 -0.40
C LEU A 62 9.78 1.38 0.23
N GLU A 63 9.59 0.49 1.21
CA GLU A 63 10.72 -0.18 1.86
C GLU A 63 11.42 -1.18 0.93
N LYS A 64 10.68 -1.92 0.10
CA LYS A 64 11.27 -2.77 -0.96
C LYS A 64 12.15 -1.94 -1.92
N ASN A 65 11.64 -0.81 -2.39
CA ASN A 65 12.36 0.09 -3.30
C ASN A 65 13.60 0.74 -2.65
N ASP A 66 13.60 0.93 -1.32
CA ASP A 66 14.75 1.41 -0.55
C ASP A 66 15.68 0.27 -0.08
N ASN A 67 15.53 -0.95 -0.61
CA ASN A 67 16.29 -2.17 -0.26
C ASN A 67 16.18 -2.58 1.21
N LYS A 68 15.07 -2.25 1.87
CA LYS A 68 14.77 -2.60 3.27
C LYS A 68 13.80 -3.77 3.33
N ASN A 69 14.22 -4.89 2.76
CA ASN A 69 13.37 -6.08 2.59
C ASN A 69 12.86 -6.63 3.93
N ASP A 70 13.69 -6.60 4.98
CA ASP A 70 13.27 -7.05 6.32
C ASP A 70 12.13 -6.19 6.87
N ALA A 71 12.25 -4.86 6.77
CA ALA A 71 11.20 -3.94 7.21
C ALA A 71 9.92 -4.08 6.36
N ALA A 72 10.07 -4.31 5.05
CA ALA A 72 8.94 -4.57 4.16
C ALA A 72 8.21 -5.87 4.53
N GLN A 73 8.97 -6.91 4.89
CA GLN A 73 8.42 -8.20 5.31
C GLN A 73 7.68 -8.10 6.64
N ASP A 74 8.25 -7.39 7.62
CA ASP A 74 7.60 -7.14 8.91
C ASP A 74 6.27 -6.39 8.72
N MET A 75 6.29 -5.31 7.91
CA MET A 75 5.06 -4.57 7.59
C MET A 75 4.02 -5.42 6.87
N LEU A 76 4.44 -6.33 5.98
CA LEU A 76 3.52 -7.21 5.26
C LEU A 76 2.80 -8.17 6.22
N LEU A 77 3.50 -8.70 7.21
CA LEU A 77 2.88 -9.56 8.23
C LEU A 77 1.85 -8.79 9.06
N ASP A 78 2.17 -7.56 9.46
CA ASP A 78 1.23 -6.68 10.17
C ASP A 78 0.02 -6.31 9.32
N ALA A 79 0.24 -6.02 8.03
CA ALA A 79 -0.83 -5.72 7.08
C ALA A 79 -1.78 -6.91 6.92
N LEU A 80 -1.27 -8.13 6.76
CA LEU A 80 -2.07 -9.35 6.67
C LEU A 80 -2.83 -9.68 7.96
N GLY A 81 -2.33 -9.23 9.13
CA GLY A 81 -3.09 -9.33 10.39
C GLY A 81 -4.38 -8.52 10.37
N ASN A 82 -4.39 -7.37 9.68
CA ASN A 82 -5.57 -6.51 9.52
C ASN A 82 -6.40 -6.86 8.26
N HIS A 83 -5.72 -7.35 7.21
CA HIS A 83 -6.27 -7.58 5.87
C HIS A 83 -5.99 -9.00 5.36
N PRO A 84 -6.47 -10.05 6.05
CA PRO A 84 -6.06 -11.44 5.77
C PRO A 84 -6.53 -11.97 4.41
N THR A 85 -7.53 -11.33 3.79
CA THR A 85 -8.11 -11.73 2.51
C THR A 85 -7.80 -10.76 1.38
N ASP A 86 -6.96 -9.75 1.61
CA ASP A 86 -6.58 -8.82 0.54
C ASP A 86 -5.69 -9.53 -0.48
N GLU A 87 -6.16 -9.60 -1.72
CA GLU A 87 -5.51 -10.38 -2.78
C GLU A 87 -4.10 -9.87 -3.10
N TYR A 88 -3.85 -8.56 -3.00
CA TYR A 88 -2.56 -7.98 -3.34
C TYR A 88 -1.54 -8.19 -2.22
N LEU A 89 -1.93 -8.06 -0.96
CA LEU A 89 -1.06 -8.41 0.17
C LEU A 89 -0.70 -9.90 0.15
N LEU A 90 -1.65 -10.78 -0.19
CA LEU A 90 -1.37 -12.21 -0.37
C LEU A 90 -0.39 -12.44 -1.54
N TYR A 91 -0.56 -11.72 -2.65
CA TYR A 91 0.37 -11.76 -3.77
C TYR A 91 1.78 -11.34 -3.36
N LEU A 92 1.94 -10.24 -2.61
CA LEU A 92 3.25 -9.76 -2.13
C LEU A 92 3.94 -10.76 -1.20
N ARG A 93 3.17 -11.51 -0.39
CA ARG A 93 3.70 -12.57 0.48
C ARG A 93 4.25 -13.74 -0.33
N ASP A 94 3.52 -14.12 -1.37
CA ASP A 94 3.88 -15.26 -2.21
C ASP A 94 5.00 -14.92 -3.22
N HIS A 95 5.28 -13.62 -3.41
CA HIS A 95 6.29 -13.08 -4.34
C HIS A 95 7.16 -11.98 -3.69
N PRO A 96 8.11 -12.36 -2.81
CA PRO A 96 8.98 -11.44 -2.08
C PRO A 96 9.99 -10.71 -2.97
#